data_AF-A0A1G0R5P8-F1
#
_entry.id   AF-A0A1G0R5P8-F1
#
_cell.length_a   1.000
_cell.length_b   1.000
_cell.length_c   1.000
_cell.angle_alpha   90.00
_cell.angle_beta   90.00
_cell.angle_gamma   90.00
#
_symmetry.space_group_name_H-M   'P 1'
#
loop_
_entity.id
_entity.type
_entity.pdbx_description
1 polymer ?
#
loop_
_entity_poly.entity_id
_entity_poly.type
_entity_poly.pdbx_seq_one_letter_code
_entity_poly.pdbx_strand_id
1 'polypeptide(L)' 'MQTFFKTVEELVNNNEKCPLPLEIIPNNMGINLSSTEAISWQKKDDGQLTSLTIYFLPNEEAGKEDKAAGK' A
#
# COMPACT_ATOMS: atom_id res chain seq x y z
N MET A 1 16.00 13.27 5.65
CA MET A 1 14.69 12.59 5.52
C MET A 1 14.59 11.98 4.14
N GLN A 2 14.27 10.69 4.07
CA GLN A 2 14.21 9.91 2.83
C GLN A 2 12.81 9.33 2.65
N THR A 3 12.25 9.44 1.45
CA THR A 3 10.94 8.91 1.08
C THR A 3 11.13 7.78 0.07
N PHE A 4 10.42 6.67 0.28
CA PHE A 4 10.44 5.51 -0.60
C PHE A 4 9.03 5.21 -1.06
N PHE A 5 8.89 4.72 -2.30
CA PHE A 5 7.63 4.29 -2.88
C PHE A 5 7.90 3.02 -3.68
N LYS A 6 7.12 1.97 -3.41
CA LYS A 6 7.24 0.68 -4.09
C LYS A 6 5.86 0.06 -4.33
N THR A 7 5.66 -0.51 -5.50
CA THR A 7 4.45 -1.30 -5.78
C THR A 7 4.49 -2.63 -5.02
N VAL A 8 3.33 -3.23 -4.79
CA VAL A 8 3.27 -4.57 -4.16
C VAL A 8 4.02 -5.60 -5.00
N GLU A 9 3.98 -5.47 -6.34
CA GLU A 9 4.71 -6.35 -7.25
C GLU A 9 6.23 -6.26 -7.05
N GLU A 10 6.79 -5.06 -6.94
CA GLU A 10 8.23 -4.86 -6.66
C GLU A 10 8.62 -5.48 -5.31
N LEU A 11 7.77 -5.31 -4.29
CA LEU A 11 8.05 -5.78 -2.94
C LEU A 11 8.02 -7.32 -2.84
N VAL A 12 7.13 -7.98 -3.59
CA VAL A 12 7.02 -9.44 -3.59
C VAL A 12 8.08 -10.10 -4.47
N ASN A 13 8.35 -9.54 -5.66
CA ASN A 13 9.17 -10.21 -6.68
C ASN A 13 10.66 -9.85 -6.60
N ASN A 14 11.00 -8.61 -6.22
CA ASN A 14 12.39 -8.12 -6.26
C ASN A 14 13.08 -8.14 -4.90
N ASN A 15 12.45 -8.73 -3.87
CA ASN A 15 12.97 -8.82 -2.51
C ASN A 15 13.35 -7.43 -1.93
N GLU A 16 12.62 -6.41 -2.35
CA GLU A 16 12.82 -5.03 -1.94
C GLU A 16 12.40 -4.82 -0.48
N LYS A 17 13.17 -4.00 0.25
CA LYS A 17 13.03 -3.88 1.71
C LYS A 17 11.99 -2.84 2.10
N CYS A 18 10.73 -3.29 2.24
CA CYS A 18 9.72 -2.62 3.04
C CYS A 18 10.22 -2.46 4.50
N PRO A 19 9.87 -1.37 5.22
CA PRO A 19 10.26 -1.18 6.62
C PRO A 19 9.70 -2.25 7.56
N LEU A 20 8.65 -2.96 7.16
CA LEU A 20 8.03 -4.07 7.88
C LEU A 20 7.99 -5.30 6.98
N PRO A 21 8.05 -6.52 7.53
CA PRO A 21 7.73 -7.73 6.78
C PRO A 21 6.33 -7.61 6.17
N LEU A 22 6.19 -7.94 4.88
CA LEU A 22 4.91 -7.77 4.17
C LEU A 22 3.76 -8.55 4.81
N GLU A 23 4.06 -9.67 5.45
CA GLU A 23 3.08 -10.51 6.16
C GLU A 23 2.38 -9.80 7.34
N ILE A 24 2.99 -8.77 7.91
CA ILE A 24 2.38 -8.00 9.00
C ILE A 24 1.13 -7.24 8.53
N ILE A 25 1.10 -6.82 7.26
CA ILE A 25 -0.03 -6.07 6.69
C ILE A 25 -1.32 -6.92 6.70
N PRO A 26 -1.36 -8.13 6.11
CA PRO A 26 -2.55 -8.98 6.22
C PRO A 26 -2.75 -9.55 7.62
N ASN A 27 -1.69 -10.01 8.30
CA ASN A 27 -1.85 -10.77 9.54
C ASN A 27 -2.18 -9.90 10.77
N ASN A 28 -1.73 -8.65 10.79
CA ASN A 28 -1.87 -7.78 11.96
C ASN A 28 -2.68 -6.51 11.68
N MET A 29 -2.77 -6.05 10.43
CA MET A 29 -3.56 -4.86 10.07
C MET A 29 -4.91 -5.20 9.42
N GLY A 30 -5.14 -6.48 9.07
CA GLY A 30 -6.38 -6.90 8.42
C GLY A 30 -6.53 -6.38 6.98
N ILE A 31 -5.42 -6.01 6.34
CA ILE A 31 -5.40 -5.47 4.98
C ILE A 31 -5.01 -6.58 4.00
N ASN A 32 -5.87 -6.86 3.03
CA ASN A 32 -5.52 -7.78 1.95
C ASN A 32 -4.49 -7.14 1.00
N LEU A 33 -3.32 -7.76 0.87
CA LEU A 33 -2.26 -7.33 -0.06
C LEU A 33 -2.73 -7.31 -1.51
N SER A 34 -3.64 -8.21 -1.92
CA SER A 34 -4.20 -8.21 -3.28
C SER A 34 -5.07 -6.98 -3.59
N SER A 35 -5.52 -6.25 -2.56
CA SER A 35 -6.26 -5.00 -2.71
C SER A 35 -5.36 -3.77 -2.58
N THR A 36 -4.05 -3.97 -2.49
CA THR A 36 -3.05 -2.92 -2.31
C THR A 36 -2.27 -2.73 -3.61
N GLU A 37 -2.15 -1.49 -4.06
CA GLU A 37 -1.38 -1.11 -5.25
C GLU A 37 0.10 -0.90 -4.89
N ALA A 38 0.33 -0.09 -3.86
CA ALA A 38 1.68 0.35 -3.48
C ALA A 38 1.78 0.68 -1.99
N ILE A 39 3.02 0.79 -1.52
CA ILE A 39 3.36 1.20 -0.17
C ILE A 39 4.44 2.27 -0.27
N SER A 40 4.27 3.36 0.47
CA SER A 40 5.31 4.37 0.65
C SER A 40 5.66 4.53 2.13
N TRP A 41 6.89 4.92 2.40
CA TRP A 41 7.34 5.18 3.76
C TRP A 41 8.40 6.26 3.81
N GLN A 42 8.48 6.94 4.95
CA GLN A 42 9.51 7.95 5.19
C GLN A 42 10.37 7.55 6.39
N LYS A 43 11.68 7.75 6.24
CA LYS A 43 12.67 7.52 7.29
C LYS A 43 13.48 8.80 7.53
N LYS A 44 13.84 9.03 8.79
CA LYS A 44 14.88 9.99 9.16
C LYS A 44 16.26 9.45 8.80
N ASP A 45 17.26 10.32 8.86
CA ASP A 45 18.63 9.98 8.48
C ASP A 45 19.29 9.01 9.48
N ASP A 46 18.74 8.89 10.69
CA ASP A 46 19.09 7.88 11.70
C ASP A 46 18.39 6.52 11.48
N GLY A 47 17.56 6.39 10.44
CA GLY A 47 16.81 5.19 10.12
C GLY A 47 15.44 5.07 10.78
N GLN A 48 15.03 6.00 11.66
CA GLN A 48 13.72 5.98 12.31
C GLN A 48 12.59 6.11 11.28
N LEU A 49 11.64 5.17 11.29
CA LEU A 49 10.40 5.24 10.50
C LEU A 49 9.48 6.33 11.05
N THR A 50 9.06 7.28 10.22
CA THR A 50 8.18 8.38 10.62
C THR A 50 6.77 8.27 10.05
N SER A 51 6.62 7.64 8.89
CA SER A 51 5.32 7.44 8.24
C SER A 51 5.36 6.19 7.36
N LEU A 52 4.19 5.55 7.24
CA LEU A 52 3.90 4.44 6.35
C LEU A 52 2.52 4.71 5.73
N THR A 53 2.43 4.67 4.41
CA THR A 53 1.20 4.90 3.66
C THR A 53 0.94 3.71 2.76
N ILE A 54 -0.29 3.20 2.79
CA ILE A 54 -0.75 2.08 1.96
C ILE A 54 -1.74 2.64 0.94
N TYR A 55 -1.46 2.41 -0.34
CA TYR A 55 -2.31 2.83 -1.46
C TYR A 55 -3.13 1.63 -1.90
N PHE A 56 -4.45 1.75 -1.82
CA PHE A 56 -5.38 0.69 -2.22
C PHE A 56 -5.74 0.82 -3.69
N LEU A 57 -5.93 -0.32 -4.34
CA LEU A 57 -6.52 -0.36 -5.68
C LEU A 57 -7.96 0.19 -5.60
N PRO A 58 -8.40 0.98 -6.60
CA PRO A 58 -9.77 1.43 -6.66
C PRO A 58 -10.71 0.23 -6.80
N ASN A 59 -11.79 0.20 -6.02
CA ASN A 59 -12.82 -0.81 -6.20
C ASN A 59 -13.60 -0.51 -7.49
N GLU A 60 -13.51 -1.37 -8.50
CA GLU A 60 -14.24 -1.22 -9.77
C GLU A 60 -15.77 -1.15 -9.57
N GLU A 61 -16.29 -1.62 -8.43
CA GLU A 61 -17.72 -1.55 -8.11
C GLU A 61 -18.16 -0.16 -7.64
N ALA A 62 -17.28 0.63 -7.02
CA ALA A 62 -17.62 1.95 -6.49
C ALA A 62 -17.91 2.99 -7.60
N GLY A 63 -17.42 2.76 -8.82
CA GLY A 63 -17.66 3.66 -9.97
C GLY A 63 -18.93 3.36 -10.78
N LYS A 64 -19.66 2.27 -10.46
CA LYS A 64 -20.87 1.88 -11.19
C LYS A 64 -22.16 2.42 -10.58
N GLU A 65 -22.17 2.80 -9.30
CA GLU A 65 -23.37 3.33 -8.63
C GLU A 65 -23.73 4.75 -9.12
N ASP A 66 -22.76 5.58 -9.49
CA ASP A 66 -23.02 6.94 -9.99
C ASP A 66 -23.67 6.98 -11.38
N LYS A 67 -23.59 5.90 -12.17
CA LYS A 67 -24.22 5.86 -13.51
C LYS A 67 -25.63 5.27 -13.54
N ALA A 68 -26.08 4.62 -12.46
CA ALA A 68 -27.41 4.04 -12.38
C ALA A 68 -28.48 5.01 -11.84
N ALA A 69 -28.08 6.17 -11.29
CA ALA A 69 -29.00 7.20 -10.79
C ALA A 69 -29.40 8.26 -11.84
N GLY A 70 -28.90 8.14 -13.08
CA GLY A 70 -29.30 8.97 -14.22
C GLY A 70 -30.58 8.44 -14.85
N LYS A 71 -31.72 8.84 -14.27
CA LYS A 71 -33.07 8.62 -14.76
C LYS A 71 -33.30 9.23 -16.14
#